data_AF-B7JZA9-F1
#
_entry.id   AF-B7JZA9-F1
#
_cell.length_a   1.000
_cell.length_b   1.000
_cell.length_c   1.000
_cell.angle_alpha   90.00
_cell.angle_beta   90.00
_cell.angle_gamma   90.00
#
_symmetry.space_group_name_H-M   'P 1'
#
loop_
_entity.id
_entity.type
_entity.pdbx_description
1 polymer ?
#
loop_
_entity_poly.entity_id
_entity_poly.type
_entity_poly.pdbx_seq_one_letter_code
_entity_poly.pdbx_strand_id
1 'polypeptide(L)'
;MARTLHNGNEMVVDLKNGILFHTNIPPENHAALRSGFAGYPANPRWNIHKFQAWKTGHQLCQALKQGQLVVRSSDCMLVASEDEIEPQSTHQLSNKNKQSIWTQTIKQVFTSYQVAQQ
;
A
#
# COMPACT_ATOMS: atom_id res chain seq x y z
N MET A 1 -2.01 -20.88 -26.84
CA MET A 1 -0.77 -20.73 -26.05
C MET A 1 -1.14 -20.12 -24.71
N ALA A 2 -1.22 -20.94 -23.67
CA ALA A 2 -1.59 -20.49 -22.33
C ALA A 2 -0.41 -19.73 -21.70
N ARG A 3 -0.61 -18.44 -21.40
CA ARG A 3 0.35 -17.64 -20.62
C ARG A 3 0.26 -18.11 -19.17
N THR A 4 1.28 -18.81 -18.69
CA THR A 4 1.46 -19.13 -17.28
C THR A 4 1.59 -17.81 -16.52
N LEU A 5 0.57 -17.49 -15.71
CA LEU A 5 0.58 -16.36 -14.80
C LEU A 5 1.76 -16.57 -13.83
N HIS A 6 2.74 -15.66 -13.87
CA HIS A 6 3.77 -15.60 -12.84
C HIS A 6 3.05 -15.47 -11.50
N ASN A 7 3.14 -16.51 -10.67
CA ASN A 7 2.65 -16.52 -9.31
C ASN A 7 3.55 -15.56 -8.52
N GLY A 8 3.23 -14.27 -8.60
CA GLY A 8 3.98 -13.21 -7.96
C GLY A 8 4.03 -13.47 -6.46
N ASN A 9 5.22 -13.35 -5.88
CA ASN A 9 5.50 -13.60 -4.48
C ASN A 9 4.81 -12.52 -3.61
N GLU A 10 3.49 -12.56 -3.56
CA GLU A 10 2.65 -11.64 -2.80
C GLU A 10 2.78 -12.00 -1.31
N MET A 11 3.46 -11.14 -0.57
CA MET A 11 3.77 -11.36 0.84
C MET A 11 2.92 -10.45 1.71
N VAL A 12 2.57 -10.92 2.90
CA VAL A 12 1.95 -10.09 3.94
C VAL A 12 3.04 -9.56 4.86
N VAL A 13 3.07 -8.26 5.07
CA VAL A 13 3.98 -7.60 6.01
C VAL A 13 3.21 -6.85 7.09
N ASP A 14 3.59 -7.04 8.35
CA ASP A 14 3.16 -6.17 9.45
C ASP A 14 3.89 -4.83 9.34
N LEU A 15 3.13 -3.77 9.10
CA LEU A 15 3.65 -2.41 8.95
C LEU A 15 3.89 -1.76 10.33
N LYS A 16 2.91 -1.85 11.22
CA LYS A 16 2.93 -1.29 12.58
C LYS A 16 1.69 -1.74 13.34
N ASN A 17 1.87 -2.13 14.62
CA ASN A 17 0.78 -2.42 15.56
C ASN A 17 -0.27 -3.41 15.02
N GLY A 18 0.15 -4.42 14.23
CA GLY A 18 -0.74 -5.41 13.66
C GLY A 18 -1.49 -4.97 12.40
N ILE A 19 -1.15 -3.80 11.82
CA ILE A 19 -1.64 -3.40 10.50
C ILE A 19 -0.88 -4.20 9.45
N LEU A 20 -1.59 -5.07 8.74
CA LEU A 20 -1.04 -5.95 7.72
C LEU A 20 -1.17 -5.35 6.32
N PHE A 21 -0.23 -5.63 5.42
CA PHE A 21 -0.27 -5.12 4.05
C PHE A 21 0.25 -6.17 3.06
N HIS A 22 -0.48 -6.36 1.96
CA HIS A 22 -0.02 -7.18 0.85
C HIS A 22 0.99 -6.41 -0.01
N THR A 23 2.15 -7.01 -0.26
CA THR A 23 3.19 -6.38 -1.04
C THR A 23 4.03 -7.40 -1.80
N ASN A 24 4.51 -6.98 -2.97
CA ASN A 24 5.55 -7.67 -3.73
C ASN A 24 6.96 -7.16 -3.40
N ILE A 25 7.10 -6.26 -2.41
CA ILE A 25 8.40 -5.76 -1.96
C ILE A 25 9.13 -6.94 -1.28
N PRO A 26 10.39 -7.22 -1.68
CA PRO A 26 11.16 -8.29 -1.07
C PRO A 26 11.38 -8.10 0.45
N PRO A 27 11.45 -9.19 1.24
CA PRO A 27 11.62 -9.15 2.70
C PRO A 27 12.79 -8.30 3.19
N GLU A 28 13.90 -8.30 2.47
CA GLU A 28 15.10 -7.53 2.79
C GLU A 28 14.87 -6.00 2.80
N ASN A 29 13.78 -5.55 2.18
CA ASN A 29 13.37 -4.14 2.11
C ASN A 29 12.20 -3.80 3.05
N HIS A 30 11.61 -4.79 3.73
CA HIS A 30 10.47 -4.57 4.65
C HIS A 30 10.81 -3.65 5.81
N ALA A 31 12.05 -3.68 6.31
CA ALA A 31 12.49 -2.75 7.35
C ALA A 31 12.34 -1.28 6.89
N ALA A 32 12.72 -0.97 5.65
CA ALA A 32 12.59 0.37 5.10
C ALA A 32 11.12 0.75 4.88
N LEU A 33 10.31 -0.19 4.38
CA LEU A 33 8.86 -0.04 4.24
C LEU A 33 8.18 0.31 5.58
N ARG A 34 8.45 -0.47 6.63
CA ARG A 34 7.97 -0.21 7.99
C ARG A 34 8.42 1.15 8.50
N SER A 35 9.69 1.50 8.31
CA SER A 35 10.22 2.80 8.72
C SER A 35 9.48 3.96 8.05
N GLY A 36 9.18 3.83 6.75
CA GLY A 36 8.40 4.83 6.02
C GLY A 36 6.98 4.96 6.55
N PHE A 37 6.32 3.84 6.79
CA PHE A 37 4.95 3.83 7.34
C PHE A 37 4.88 4.42 8.75
N ALA A 38 5.88 4.15 9.58
CA ALA A 38 5.98 4.71 10.93
C ALA A 38 6.33 6.21 10.96
N GLY A 39 6.74 6.81 9.83
CA GLY A 39 7.06 8.23 9.71
C GLY A 39 8.50 8.59 10.06
N TYR A 40 9.43 7.62 10.07
CA TYR A 40 10.85 7.90 10.26
C TYR A 40 11.44 8.60 9.02
N PRO A 41 12.48 9.45 9.20
CA PRO A 41 13.17 10.06 8.07
C PRO A 41 13.85 9.01 7.19
N ALA A 42 14.06 9.34 5.91
CA ALA A 42 14.80 8.48 5.00
C ALA A 42 16.24 8.27 5.50
N ASN A 43 16.71 7.03 5.52
CA ASN A 43 18.09 6.75 5.87
C ASN A 43 19.00 7.00 4.66
N PRO A 44 19.98 7.92 4.72
CA PRO A 44 20.86 8.23 3.60
C PRO A 44 21.77 7.07 3.17
N ARG A 45 21.91 6.03 4.01
CA ARG A 45 22.69 4.82 3.69
C ARG A 45 21.89 3.77 2.90
N TRP A 46 20.60 3.99 2.68
CA TRP A 46 19.79 3.04 1.93
C TRP A 46 20.11 3.08 0.44
N ASN A 47 20.16 1.89 -0.15
CA ASN A 47 20.16 1.75 -1.59
C ASN A 47 18.81 2.17 -2.19
N ILE A 48 18.75 2.25 -3.51
CA ILE A 48 17.57 2.71 -4.24
C ILE A 48 16.33 1.87 -3.88
N HIS A 49 16.45 0.54 -3.80
CA HIS A 49 15.32 -0.34 -3.47
C HIS A 49 14.77 -0.11 -2.06
N LYS A 50 15.64 0.04 -1.06
CA LYS A 50 15.22 0.37 0.31
C LYS A 50 14.60 1.77 0.38
N PHE A 51 15.15 2.75 -0.34
CA PHE A 51 14.57 4.09 -0.39
C PHE A 51 13.18 4.09 -1.04
N GLN A 52 13.00 3.35 -2.14
CA GLN A 52 11.69 3.18 -2.76
C GLN A 52 10.71 2.49 -1.79
N ALA A 53 11.15 1.47 -1.04
CA ALA A 53 10.29 0.76 -0.09
C ALA A 53 9.85 1.70 1.04
N TRP A 54 10.77 2.51 1.56
CA TRP A 54 10.44 3.58 2.50
C TRP A 54 9.44 4.58 1.94
N LYS A 55 9.62 5.02 0.69
CA LYS A 55 8.70 5.96 0.04
C LYS A 55 7.29 5.35 -0.07
N THR A 56 7.18 4.07 -0.43
CA THR A 56 5.91 3.34 -0.44
C THR A 56 5.27 3.35 0.95
N GLY A 57 6.03 3.01 2.00
CA GLY A 57 5.52 3.04 3.38
C GLY A 57 5.01 4.42 3.79
N HIS A 58 5.75 5.47 3.44
CA HIS A 58 5.35 6.85 3.71
C HIS A 58 4.05 7.21 2.99
N GLN A 59 3.89 6.82 1.72
CA GLN A 59 2.66 7.02 0.95
C GLN A 59 1.47 6.28 1.56
N LEU A 60 1.66 5.04 2.03
CA LEU A 60 0.62 4.27 2.72
C LEU A 60 0.16 4.97 4.00
N CYS A 61 1.09 5.49 4.80
CA CYS A 61 0.77 6.25 6.01
C CYS A 61 -0.02 7.52 5.69
N GLN A 62 0.35 8.23 4.62
CA GLN A 62 -0.39 9.40 4.15
C GLN A 62 -1.80 9.04 3.66
N ALA A 63 -1.93 7.98 2.88
CA ALA A 63 -3.22 7.51 2.35
C ALA A 63 -4.16 7.05 3.48
N LEU A 64 -3.63 6.36 4.49
CA LEU A 64 -4.39 5.99 5.69
C LEU A 64 -4.86 7.24 6.47
N LYS A 65 -3.98 8.23 6.67
CA LYS A 65 -4.35 9.51 7.33
C LYS A 65 -5.39 10.32 6.55
N GLN A 66 -5.39 10.19 5.22
CA GLN A 66 -6.36 10.85 4.34
C GLN A 66 -7.67 10.08 4.20
N GLY A 67 -7.80 8.89 4.79
CA GLY A 67 -8.98 8.03 4.67
C GLY A 67 -9.13 7.38 3.28
N GLN A 68 -8.06 7.32 2.48
CA GLN A 68 -8.03 6.61 1.19
C GLN A 68 -7.75 5.12 1.36
N LEU A 69 -7.05 4.78 2.45
CA LEU A 69 -6.87 3.41 2.93
C LEU A 69 -7.53 3.29 4.29
N VAL A 70 -8.01 2.10 4.59
CA VAL A 70 -8.64 1.72 5.85
C VAL A 70 -8.04 0.41 6.32
N VAL A 71 -8.05 0.19 7.64
CA VAL A 71 -7.68 -1.10 8.22
C VAL A 71 -8.97 -1.90 8.33
N ARG A 72 -9.10 -2.94 7.50
CA ARG A 72 -10.25 -3.83 7.52
C ARG A 72 -10.30 -4.56 8.86
N SER A 73 -11.43 -4.48 9.56
CA SER A 73 -11.54 -5.02 10.93
C SER A 73 -11.50 -6.55 11.01
N SER A 74 -11.76 -7.28 9.92
CA SER A 74 -11.81 -8.74 9.90
C SER A 74 -10.45 -9.42 9.97
N ASP A 75 -9.43 -8.80 9.37
CA ASP A 75 -8.10 -9.38 9.15
C ASP A 75 -6.95 -8.39 9.40
N CYS A 76 -7.27 -7.19 9.88
CA CYS A 76 -6.33 -6.09 10.10
C CYS A 76 -5.56 -5.65 8.83
N MET A 77 -6.07 -5.98 7.64
CA MET A 77 -5.43 -5.64 6.37
C MET A 77 -5.66 -4.18 5.99
N LEU A 78 -4.59 -3.52 5.55
CA LEU A 78 -4.65 -2.19 4.96
C LEU A 78 -5.15 -2.31 3.52
N VAL A 79 -6.39 -1.89 3.28
CA VAL A 79 -7.08 -1.99 2.00
C VAL A 79 -7.59 -0.62 1.54
N ALA A 80 -7.95 -0.50 0.27
CA ALA A 80 -8.59 0.73 -0.22
C ALA A 80 -9.99 0.87 0.41
N SER A 81 -10.36 2.10 0.75
CA SER A 81 -11.67 2.39 1.36
C SER A 81 -12.86 1.99 0.47
N GLU A 82 -12.65 1.92 -0.85
CA GLU A 82 -13.65 1.48 -1.82
C GLU A 82 -13.92 -0.04 -1.77
N ASP A 83 -12.94 -0.82 -1.28
CA ASP A 83 -13.00 -2.28 -1.20
C ASP A 83 -13.58 -2.77 0.15
N GLU A 84 -13.99 -1.87 1.05
CA GLU A 84 -14.65 -2.20 2.31
C GLU A 84 -16.18 -2.40 2.13
N ILE A 85 -16.73 -2.12 0.95
CA ILE A 85 -18.19 -2.10 0.72
C ILE A 85 -18.69 -3.46 0.22
N GLU A 86 -19.15 -4.32 1.13
CA GLU A 86 -20.56 -4.77 1.27
C GLU A 86 -20.75 -5.90 2.31
N PRO A 87 -21.93 -6.06 2.97
CA PRO A 87 -23.10 -5.18 2.98
C PRO A 87 -23.69 -4.99 4.41
N GLN A 88 -23.82 -3.75 4.92
CA GLN A 88 -24.97 -3.38 5.79
C GLN A 88 -25.25 -1.87 5.72
N SER A 89 -26.35 -1.55 5.02
CA SER A 89 -27.39 -0.61 5.43
C SER A 89 -27.04 0.88 5.68
N THR A 90 -27.52 1.68 4.72
CA THR A 90 -28.19 3.00 4.88
C THR A 90 -27.40 4.20 5.41
N HIS A 91 -27.26 5.17 4.49
CA HIS A 91 -27.27 6.62 4.70
C HIS A 91 -26.05 7.23 5.42
N GLN A 92 -25.22 7.98 4.69
CA GLN A 92 -25.23 9.45 4.72
C GLN A 92 -24.34 10.05 3.62
N LEU A 93 -24.88 11.10 2.99
CA LEU A 93 -24.31 11.90 1.92
C LEU A 93 -23.06 12.71 2.37
N SER A 94 -22.25 13.06 1.36
CA SER A 94 -21.46 14.31 1.25
C SER A 94 -19.94 14.16 1.39
N ASN A 95 -19.24 13.99 0.25
CA ASN A 95 -18.63 15.13 -0.44
C ASN A 95 -17.96 14.67 -1.74
N LYS A 96 -18.59 14.99 -2.87
CA LYS A 96 -18.01 14.85 -4.21
C LYS A 96 -17.17 16.09 -4.52
N ASN A 97 -15.85 16.03 -4.33
CA ASN A 97 -14.86 16.67 -5.22
C ASN A 97 -13.45 16.53 -4.65
N LYS A 98 -12.70 15.55 -5.18
CA LYS A 98 -11.22 15.48 -5.34
C LYS A 98 -10.76 14.10 -5.88
N GLN A 99 -11.66 13.38 -6.56
CA GLN A 99 -11.28 12.29 -7.46
C GLN A 99 -10.63 12.93 -8.69
N SER A 100 -9.32 12.79 -8.90
CA SER A 100 -8.79 12.87 -10.28
C SER A 100 -7.32 12.45 -10.48
N ILE A 101 -6.47 12.31 -9.45
CA ILE A 101 -5.03 12.05 -9.74
C ILE A 101 -4.40 10.94 -8.85
N TRP A 102 -4.89 10.70 -7.64
CA TRP A 102 -4.20 9.78 -6.69
C TRP A 102 -4.70 8.33 -6.68
N THR A 103 -5.91 8.06 -7.19
CA THR A 103 -6.41 6.68 -7.35
C THR A 103 -5.68 5.92 -8.45
N GLN A 104 -5.10 6.62 -9.44
CA GLN A 104 -4.13 6.03 -10.37
C GLN A 104 -2.80 5.69 -9.68
N THR A 105 -2.35 6.49 -8.70
CA THR A 105 -1.04 6.28 -8.06
C THR A 105 -1.03 5.07 -7.13
N ILE A 106 -2.13 4.73 -6.46
CA ILE A 106 -2.19 3.48 -5.67
C ILE A 106 -2.11 2.26 -6.59
N LYS A 107 -2.82 2.26 -7.73
CA LYS A 107 -2.64 1.23 -8.78
C LYS A 107 -1.24 1.26 -9.41
N GLN A 108 -0.63 2.43 -9.59
CA GLN A 108 0.73 2.55 -10.16
C GLN A 108 1.85 2.26 -9.16
N VAL A 109 1.67 2.39 -7.85
CA VAL A 109 2.64 1.93 -6.84
C VAL A 109 2.67 0.39 -6.83
N PHE A 110 1.54 -0.26 -7.12
CA PHE A 110 1.47 -1.69 -7.46
C PHE A 110 2.21 -2.02 -8.78
N THR A 111 2.14 -1.17 -9.81
CA THR A 111 2.75 -1.44 -11.14
C THR A 111 4.22 -1.00 -11.29
N SER A 112 4.68 0.08 -10.65
CA SER A 112 5.98 0.71 -10.96
C SER A 112 7.19 -0.03 -10.41
N TYR A 113 6.99 -0.96 -9.46
CA TYR A 113 8.02 -1.94 -9.11
C TYR A 113 8.17 -3.09 -10.12
N GLN A 114 7.15 -3.38 -10.94
CA GLN A 114 7.23 -4.45 -11.95
C GLN A 114 8.03 -4.06 -13.20
N VAL A 115 8.21 -2.76 -13.47
CA VAL A 115 8.91 -2.28 -14.69
C VAL A 115 10.39 -1.95 -14.45
N ALA A 116 10.79 -1.67 -13.21
CA ALA A 116 12.17 -1.26 -12.89
C ALA A 116 13.17 -2.43 -12.69
N GLN A 117 12.78 -3.67 -13.01
CA GLN A 117 13.57 -4.91 -12.85
C GLN A 117 13.78 -5.66 -14.18
N GLN A 118 13.46 -5.04 -15.32
CA GLN A 118 13.81 -5.55 -16.66
C GLN A 118 15.04 -4.84 -17.21
#